data_AF-A0A142X9V5-F1
#
_entry.id   AF-A0A142X9V5-F1
#
_cell.length_a   1.000
_cell.length_b   1.000
_cell.length_c   1.000
_cell.angle_alpha   90.00
_cell.angle_beta   90.00
_cell.angle_gamma   90.00
#
_symmetry.space_group_name_H-M   'P 1'
#
loop_
_entity.id
_entity.type
_entity.pdbx_description
1 polymer ?
#
loop_
_entity_poly.entity_id
_entity_poly.type
_entity_poly.pdbx_seq_one_letter_code
_entity_poly.pdbx_strand_id
1 'polypeptide(L)'
;MDGRGDVPGFAKRIGLAADSGKIKFRHGPLDLTFNTDAKHPITRNFDKLKLVDESYWLLTGDLPKTRELGWATEEKEPRPLFWSVEHGRGRVFVSIPGHYSWTFDDPLFRVLLLRGIAWTAKEPVDRFNDLVLPGADVAK
;
A
#
# COMPACT_ATOMS: atom_id res chain seq x y z
N MET A 1 0.78 10.80 -3.54
CA MET A 1 -0.09 10.90 -2.36
C MET A 1 -0.43 12.33 -1.97
N ASP A 2 0.46 13.30 -2.23
CA ASP A 2 0.20 14.72 -2.00
C ASP A 2 -0.91 15.24 -2.92
N GLY A 3 -2.00 15.71 -2.31
CA GLY A 3 -3.13 16.30 -3.04
C GLY A 3 -2.91 17.76 -3.44
N ARG A 4 -1.80 18.37 -3.03
CA ARG A 4 -1.42 19.75 -3.32
C ARG A 4 -2.60 20.70 -3.09
N GLY A 5 -3.00 21.47 -4.10
CA GLY A 5 -4.05 22.50 -4.01
C GLY A 5 -5.48 21.98 -3.83
N ASP A 6 -5.73 20.67 -3.88
CA ASP A 6 -7.07 20.07 -3.64
C ASP A 6 -6.94 18.71 -2.95
N VAL A 7 -6.43 18.71 -1.71
CA VAL A 7 -6.31 17.49 -0.91
C VAL A 7 -7.65 16.76 -0.74
N PRO A 8 -8.77 17.42 -0.40
CA PRO A 8 -10.05 16.73 -0.24
C PRO A 8 -10.54 16.08 -1.55
N GLY A 9 -10.41 16.77 -2.69
CA GLY A 9 -10.79 16.21 -3.97
C GLY A 9 -9.84 15.10 -4.43
N PHE A 10 -8.55 15.15 -4.09
CA PHE A 10 -7.63 14.04 -4.34
C PHE A 10 -7.96 12.83 -3.47
N ALA A 11 -8.21 13.02 -2.18
CA ALA A 11 -8.63 11.97 -1.26
C ALA A 11 -9.90 11.26 -1.74
N LYS A 12 -10.89 11.99 -2.29
CA LYS A 12 -12.10 11.39 -2.90
C LYS A 12 -11.81 10.40 -4.04
N ARG A 13 -10.66 10.52 -4.72
CA ARG A 13 -10.27 9.67 -5.85
C ARG A 13 -9.41 8.48 -5.44
N ILE A 14 -8.65 8.62 -4.35
CA ILE A 14 -7.66 7.63 -3.93
C ILE A 14 -7.88 7.11 -2.50
N GLY A 15 -8.97 7.48 -1.84
CA GLY A 15 -9.28 7.15 -0.44
C GLY A 15 -8.69 8.17 0.54
N LEU A 16 -7.37 8.21 0.64
CA LEU A 16 -6.64 9.09 1.56
C LEU A 16 -5.56 9.87 0.81
N ALA A 17 -5.38 11.14 1.13
CA ALA A 17 -4.36 12.00 0.55
C ALA A 17 -3.52 12.70 1.62
N ALA A 18 -2.26 12.94 1.31
CA ALA A 18 -1.38 13.73 2.15
C ALA A 18 -1.68 15.23 1.94
N ASP A 19 -1.79 15.95 3.06
CA ASP A 19 -1.79 17.41 3.12
C ASP A 19 -0.43 17.85 3.67
N SER A 20 0.36 18.50 2.82
CA SER A 20 1.71 18.94 3.17
C SER A 20 1.68 19.84 4.41
N GLY A 21 2.40 19.42 5.45
CA GLY A 21 2.45 20.13 6.74
C GLY A 21 1.43 19.68 7.79
N LYS A 22 0.50 18.76 7.46
CA LYS A 22 -0.44 18.17 8.43
C LYS A 22 -0.24 16.68 8.66
N ILE A 23 0.42 15.99 7.74
CA ILE A 23 0.78 14.58 7.93
C ILE A 23 1.94 14.44 8.91
N LYS A 24 2.05 13.26 9.51
CA LYS A 24 3.27 12.81 10.16
C LYS A 24 3.90 11.69 9.34
N PHE A 25 5.21 11.57 9.46
CA PHE A 25 5.99 10.53 8.82
C PHE A 25 7.17 10.11 9.68
N ARG A 26 7.67 8.89 9.48
CA ARG A 26 8.95 8.44 10.00
C ARG A 26 9.57 7.40 9.09
N HIS A 27 10.89 7.26 9.19
CA HIS A 27 11.64 6.16 8.57
C HIS A 27 11.90 5.08 9.61
N GLY A 28 12.02 3.83 9.18
CA GLY A 28 12.48 2.72 10.02
C GLY A 28 11.65 1.45 9.86
N PRO A 29 11.68 0.55 10.86
CA PRO A 29 10.95 -0.71 10.80
C PRO A 29 9.44 -0.52 10.70
N LEU A 30 8.81 -1.31 9.83
CA LEU A 30 7.37 -1.42 9.64
C LEU A 30 6.96 -2.88 9.83
N ASP A 31 6.21 -3.14 10.89
CA ASP A 31 5.57 -4.44 11.13
C ASP A 31 4.16 -4.42 10.53
N LEU A 32 4.06 -4.80 9.25
CA LEU A 32 2.81 -4.80 8.52
C LEU A 32 1.94 -6.00 8.90
N THR A 33 0.65 -5.73 9.06
CA THR A 33 -0.41 -6.74 9.17
C THR A 33 -1.42 -6.52 8.05
N PHE A 34 -1.93 -7.61 7.46
CA PHE A 34 -2.86 -7.56 6.33
C PHE A 34 -4.26 -8.03 6.72
N ASN A 35 -5.27 -7.45 6.04
CA ASN A 35 -6.67 -7.79 6.22
C ASN A 35 -6.99 -9.12 5.52
N THR A 36 -6.96 -10.22 6.27
CA THR A 36 -7.24 -11.57 5.74
C THR A 36 -8.74 -11.80 5.49
N ASP A 37 -9.61 -11.11 6.22
CA ASP A 37 -11.07 -11.20 6.07
C ASP A 37 -11.54 -10.60 4.73
N ALA A 38 -10.85 -9.58 4.22
CA ALA A 38 -11.17 -8.96 2.94
C ALA A 38 -10.96 -9.89 1.73
N LYS A 39 -10.17 -10.97 1.88
CA LYS A 39 -9.81 -11.93 0.81
C LYS A 39 -9.39 -11.23 -0.49
N HIS A 40 -8.76 -10.05 -0.38
CA HIS A 40 -8.43 -9.24 -1.53
C HIS A 40 -7.31 -9.93 -2.34
N PRO A 41 -7.41 -10.03 -3.68
CA PRO A 41 -6.48 -10.83 -4.45
C PRO A 41 -5.04 -10.30 -4.44
N ILE A 42 -4.84 -8.99 -4.21
CA ILE A 42 -3.50 -8.40 -4.03
C ILE A 42 -2.77 -9.02 -2.83
N THR A 43 -3.44 -9.09 -1.69
CA THR A 43 -2.88 -9.55 -0.41
C THR A 43 -3.13 -11.03 -0.15
N ARG A 44 -3.51 -11.79 -1.18
CA ARG A 44 -3.74 -13.24 -1.08
C ARG A 44 -2.48 -13.93 -0.52
N ASN A 45 -2.64 -14.68 0.57
CA ASN A 45 -1.58 -15.37 1.30
C ASN A 45 -0.58 -14.45 2.03
N PHE A 46 -0.98 -13.22 2.36
CA PHE A 46 -0.23 -12.35 3.25
C PHE A 46 -0.97 -12.19 4.57
N ASP A 47 -0.31 -12.54 5.67
CA ASP A 47 -0.76 -12.23 7.03
C ASP A 47 0.06 -11.07 7.61
N LYS A 48 1.39 -11.14 7.44
CA LYS A 48 2.35 -10.16 7.95
C LYS A 48 3.51 -9.96 6.98
N LEU A 49 4.14 -8.80 7.03
CA LEU A 49 5.38 -8.48 6.33
C LEU A 49 6.21 -7.50 7.17
N LYS A 50 7.53 -7.68 7.22
CA LYS A 50 8.43 -6.74 7.88
C LYS A 50 9.24 -5.99 6.82
N LEU A 51 9.21 -4.67 6.86
CA LEU A 51 10.00 -3.81 5.97
C LEU A 51 10.79 -2.78 6.78
N VAL A 52 11.81 -2.19 6.17
CA VAL A 52 12.47 -0.97 6.67
C VAL A 52 12.26 0.11 5.62
N ASP A 53 11.33 1.03 5.91
CA ASP A 53 10.83 2.02 4.95
C ASP A 53 10.24 3.24 5.66
N GLU A 54 9.44 4.03 4.94
CA GLU A 54 8.73 5.18 5.42
C GLU A 54 7.23 4.89 5.60
N SER A 55 6.66 5.37 6.71
CA SER A 55 5.20 5.38 6.94
C SER A 55 4.69 6.82 6.98
N TYR A 56 3.45 7.01 6.50
CA TYR A 56 2.70 8.27 6.59
C TYR A 56 1.40 8.06 7.34
N TRP A 57 1.03 8.99 8.23
CA TRP A 57 -0.27 8.98 8.91
C TRP A 57 -0.81 10.39 9.14
N LEU A 58 -2.05 10.46 9.66
CA LEU A 58 -2.88 11.68 9.67
C LEU A 58 -3.22 12.17 8.26
N LEU A 59 -3.49 11.23 7.35
CA LEU A 59 -3.93 11.52 5.99
C LEU A 59 -5.35 12.09 5.99
N THR A 60 -5.65 12.97 5.03
CA THR A 60 -6.98 13.56 4.82
C THR A 60 -7.81 12.63 3.95
N GLY A 61 -9.07 12.40 4.34
CA GLY A 61 -10.02 11.58 3.60
C GLY A 61 -10.83 10.68 4.52
N ASP A 62 -11.66 9.85 3.92
CA ASP A 62 -12.41 8.80 4.61
C ASP A 62 -12.16 7.48 3.88
N LEU A 63 -11.64 6.49 4.60
CA LEU A 63 -11.33 5.17 4.09
C LEU A 63 -12.12 4.13 4.88
N PRO A 64 -13.14 3.51 4.27
CA PRO A 64 -13.85 2.41 4.91
C PRO A 64 -12.89 1.26 5.23
N LYS A 65 -13.03 0.65 6.42
CA LYS A 65 -12.18 -0.50 6.82
C LYS A 65 -12.19 -1.66 5.83
N THR A 66 -13.26 -1.82 5.05
CA THR A 66 -13.37 -2.83 3.99
C THR A 66 -12.45 -2.58 2.79
N ARG A 67 -11.92 -1.36 2.65
CA ARG A 67 -10.99 -0.95 1.60
C ARG A 67 -9.53 -0.99 2.05
N GLU A 68 -9.28 -1.04 3.36
CA GLU A 68 -7.97 -1.21 3.94
C GLU A 68 -7.46 -2.64 3.75
N LEU A 69 -6.28 -2.76 3.15
CA LEU A 69 -5.65 -4.05 2.83
C LEU A 69 -4.54 -4.40 3.83
N GLY A 70 -3.86 -3.40 4.39
CA GLY A 70 -2.83 -3.61 5.39
C GLY A 70 -2.37 -2.33 6.08
N TRP A 71 -1.87 -2.49 7.30
CA TRP A 71 -1.52 -1.41 8.22
C TRP A 71 -0.26 -1.74 9.02
N ALA A 72 0.35 -0.70 9.59
CA ALA A 72 1.31 -0.83 10.70
C ALA A 72 0.88 0.07 11.86
N THR A 73 1.38 -0.20 13.05
CA THR A 73 1.09 0.63 14.22
C THR A 73 1.97 1.87 14.24
N GLU A 74 1.36 3.06 14.24
CA GLU A 74 2.04 4.34 14.48
C GLU A 74 1.31 5.13 15.56
N GLU A 75 2.08 5.67 16.51
CA GLU A 75 1.52 6.39 17.66
C GLU A 75 0.46 5.57 18.41
N LYS A 76 0.72 4.27 18.57
CA LYS A 76 -0.15 3.26 19.24
C LYS A 76 -1.47 2.96 18.51
N GLU A 77 -1.66 3.47 17.30
CA GLU A 77 -2.86 3.25 16.50
C GLU A 77 -2.50 2.53 15.19
N PRO A 78 -3.35 1.61 14.68
CA PRO A 78 -3.17 1.06 13.34
C PRO A 78 -3.37 2.15 12.29
N ARG A 79 -2.39 2.31 11.40
CA ARG A 79 -2.43 3.26 10.29
C ARG A 79 -2.39 2.53 8.95
N PRO A 80 -3.34 2.81 8.04
CA PRO A 80 -3.37 2.14 6.74
C PRO A 80 -2.13 2.51 5.92
N LEU A 81 -1.45 1.50 5.41
CA LEU A 81 -0.30 1.64 4.50
C LEU A 81 -0.57 1.03 3.12
N PHE A 82 -1.60 0.18 3.04
CA PHE A 82 -2.08 -0.41 1.80
C PHE A 82 -3.61 -0.35 1.77
N TRP A 83 -4.17 0.11 0.67
CA TRP A 83 -5.61 0.07 0.46
C TRP A 83 -5.97 0.08 -1.02
N SER A 84 -7.23 -0.18 -1.30
CA SER A 84 -7.77 -0.09 -2.65
C SER A 84 -9.09 0.66 -2.68
N VAL A 85 -9.33 1.41 -3.75
CA VAL A 85 -10.64 2.03 -3.99
C VAL A 85 -11.09 1.75 -5.43
N GLU A 86 -12.39 1.68 -5.61
CA GLU A 86 -13.02 1.47 -6.91
C GLU A 86 -14.02 2.58 -7.17
N HIS A 87 -13.90 3.22 -8.34
CA HIS A 87 -14.77 4.29 -8.79
C HIS A 87 -15.31 3.95 -10.18
N GLY A 88 -16.53 3.44 -10.24
CA GLY A 88 -17.13 2.95 -11.48
C GLY A 88 -16.25 1.85 -12.11
N ARG A 89 -15.59 2.16 -13.24
CA ARG A 89 -14.66 1.22 -13.91
C ARG A 89 -13.20 1.38 -13.47
N GLY A 90 -12.86 2.42 -12.73
CA GLY A 90 -11.48 2.67 -12.28
C GLY A 90 -11.15 1.88 -11.01
N ARG A 91 -9.93 1.36 -10.96
CA ARG A 91 -9.35 0.68 -9.80
C ARG A 91 -8.09 1.41 -9.38
N VAL A 92 -7.99 1.74 -8.10
CA VAL A 92 -6.82 2.39 -7.52
C VAL A 92 -6.30 1.50 -6.40
N PHE A 93 -5.01 1.18 -6.47
CA PHE A 93 -4.28 0.55 -5.38
C PHE A 93 -3.27 1.57 -4.87
N VAL A 94 -3.22 1.74 -3.56
CA VAL A 94 -2.25 2.61 -2.90
C VAL A 94 -1.36 1.76 -2.01
N SER A 95 -0.05 2.02 -2.14
CA SER A 95 1.00 1.50 -1.28
C SER A 95 1.81 2.71 -0.79
N ILE A 96 1.91 2.88 0.53
CA ILE A 96 2.75 3.91 1.15
C ILE A 96 4.24 3.51 1.12
N PRO A 97 4.64 2.26 1.43
CA PRO A 97 6.04 1.85 1.31
C PRO A 97 6.56 1.97 -0.13
N GLY A 98 7.86 2.21 -0.27
CA GLY A 98 8.53 2.48 -1.53
C GLY A 98 9.42 3.73 -1.51
N HIS A 99 9.79 4.26 -0.33
CA HIS A 99 10.68 5.41 -0.22
C HIS A 99 12.12 5.04 -0.60
N TYR A 100 12.56 3.85 -0.22
CA TYR A 100 13.92 3.36 -0.52
C TYR A 100 13.95 2.35 -1.65
N SER A 101 15.03 2.36 -2.43
CA SER A 101 15.26 1.39 -3.50
C SER A 101 15.25 -0.06 -2.98
N TRP A 102 15.81 -0.31 -1.79
CA TRP A 102 15.88 -1.66 -1.22
C TRP A 102 14.52 -2.25 -0.83
N THR A 103 13.48 -1.44 -0.70
CA THR A 103 12.12 -1.95 -0.54
C THR A 103 11.71 -2.76 -1.77
N PHE A 104 12.13 -2.31 -2.96
CA PHE A 104 11.88 -3.00 -4.23
C PHE A 104 12.80 -4.21 -4.44
N ASP A 105 13.82 -4.40 -3.61
CA ASP A 105 14.63 -5.63 -3.60
C ASP A 105 13.92 -6.75 -2.82
N ASP A 106 12.96 -6.43 -1.94
CA ASP A 106 12.25 -7.45 -1.16
C ASP A 106 11.25 -8.24 -2.01
N PRO A 107 11.40 -9.58 -2.15
CA PRO A 107 10.54 -10.36 -3.05
C PRO A 107 9.07 -10.36 -2.62
N LEU A 108 8.78 -10.27 -1.32
CA LEU A 108 7.41 -10.25 -0.83
C LEU A 108 6.74 -8.90 -1.09
N PHE A 109 7.47 -7.79 -0.92
CA PHE A 109 6.96 -6.48 -1.34
C PHE A 109 6.69 -6.43 -2.85
N ARG A 110 7.60 -6.99 -3.66
CA ARG A 110 7.42 -7.06 -5.13
C ARG A 110 6.16 -7.81 -5.54
N VAL A 111 5.82 -8.91 -4.84
CA VAL A 111 4.55 -9.62 -5.08
C VAL A 111 3.36 -8.68 -4.89
N LEU A 112 3.32 -7.90 -3.79
CA LEU A 112 2.23 -6.95 -3.54
C LEU A 112 2.15 -5.87 -4.62
N LEU A 113 3.31 -5.29 -4.98
CA LEU A 113 3.39 -4.25 -6.01
C LEU A 113 2.90 -4.76 -7.38
N LEU A 114 3.40 -5.90 -7.84
CA LEU A 114 3.07 -6.47 -9.14
C LEU A 114 1.61 -6.93 -9.20
N ARG A 115 1.08 -7.52 -8.12
CA ARG A 115 -0.36 -7.83 -8.03
C ARG A 115 -1.22 -6.57 -8.04
N GLY A 116 -0.77 -5.49 -7.40
CA GLY A 116 -1.43 -4.19 -7.46
C GLY A 116 -1.53 -3.65 -8.89
N ILE A 117 -0.43 -3.70 -9.64
CA ILE A 117 -0.39 -3.30 -11.05
C ILE A 117 -1.36 -4.15 -11.89
N ALA A 118 -1.31 -5.48 -11.76
CA ALA A 118 -2.21 -6.38 -12.49
C ALA A 118 -3.69 -6.12 -12.12
N TRP A 119 -4.00 -5.98 -10.84
CA TRP A 119 -5.37 -5.76 -10.35
C TRP A 119 -5.97 -4.45 -10.86
N THR A 120 -5.18 -3.36 -10.83
CA THR A 120 -5.60 -2.04 -11.34
C THR A 120 -5.81 -2.05 -12.85
N ALA A 121 -5.01 -2.82 -13.59
CA ALA A 121 -5.18 -3.06 -15.02
C ALA A 121 -6.34 -4.02 -15.38
N LYS A 122 -6.99 -4.62 -14.38
CA LYS A 122 -8.02 -5.69 -14.54
C LYS A 122 -7.51 -6.95 -15.22
N GLU A 123 -6.23 -7.24 -15.02
CA GLU A 123 -5.58 -8.48 -15.44
C GLU A 123 -5.64 -9.53 -14.31
N PRO A 124 -5.38 -10.81 -14.61
CA PRO A 124 -5.14 -11.82 -13.57
C PRO A 124 -4.04 -11.34 -12.63
N VAL A 125 -4.26 -11.39 -11.30
CA VAL A 125 -3.31 -10.82 -10.33
C VAL A 125 -1.93 -11.47 -10.36
N ASP A 126 -1.85 -12.70 -10.84
CA ASP A 126 -0.62 -13.48 -10.98
C ASP A 126 0.12 -13.25 -12.31
N ARG A 127 -0.36 -12.32 -13.16
CA ARG A 127 0.17 -12.06 -14.51
C ARG A 127 1.67 -11.76 -14.55
N PHE A 128 2.22 -11.19 -13.48
CA PHE A 128 3.61 -10.74 -13.43
C PHE A 128 4.48 -11.52 -12.43
N ASN A 129 4.06 -12.73 -12.03
CA ASN A 129 4.80 -13.52 -11.04
C ASN A 129 6.25 -13.82 -11.46
N ASP A 130 6.53 -14.01 -12.75
CA ASP A 130 7.88 -14.24 -13.26
C ASP A 130 8.82 -13.03 -13.08
N LEU A 131 8.25 -11.84 -12.83
CA LEU A 131 9.00 -10.61 -12.56
C LEU A 131 9.26 -10.39 -11.06
N VAL A 132 8.86 -11.31 -10.18
CA VAL A 132 9.06 -11.16 -8.73
C VAL A 132 10.53 -11.34 -8.34
N LEU A 133 11.21 -12.35 -8.89
CA LEU A 133 12.56 -12.73 -8.47
C LEU A 133 13.71 -12.00 -9.21
N PRO A 134 13.59 -11.62 -10.50
CA PRO A 134 14.70 -10.98 -11.20
C PRO A 134 15.16 -9.68 -10.50
N GLY A 135 16.38 -9.70 -9.94
CA GLY A 135 16.96 -8.56 -9.21
C GLY A 135 16.41 -8.36 -7.77
N ALA A 136 15.66 -9.32 -7.24
CA ALA A 136 15.26 -9.30 -5.83
C ALA A 136 16.40 -9.83 -4.95
N ASP A 137 16.51 -9.32 -3.74
CA ASP A 137 17.35 -9.87 -2.70
C ASP A 137 16.67 -11.07 -2.04
N VAL A 138 17.04 -12.26 -2.49
CA VAL A 138 16.51 -13.54 -2.01
C VAL A 138 17.35 -14.15 -0.89
N ALA A 139 18.43 -13.49 -0.47
CA ALA A 139 19.40 -14.05 0.47
C ALA A 139 19.10 -13.74 1.97
N LYS A 140 17.91 -13.21 2.27
CA LYS A 140 17.49 -12.87 3.64
C LYS A 140 17.03 -14.07 4.46
#